data_AF-A0A971JDG8-F1
#
_entry.id   AF-A0A971JDG8-F1
#
_cell.length_a   1.000
_cell.length_b   1.000
_cell.length_c   1.000
_cell.angle_alpha   90.00
_cell.angle_beta   90.00
_cell.angle_gamma   90.00
#
_symmetry.space_group_name_H-M   'P 1'
#
loop_
_entity.id
_entity.type
_entity.pdbx_description
1 polymer ?
#
loop_
_entity_poly.entity_id
_entity_poly.type
_entity_poly.pdbx_seq_one_letter_code
_entity_poly.pdbx_strand_id
1 'polypeptide(L)'
;MKMRFLSLLLALCMVVSLALVTPVYAAKAEAPESAALWESGGTKNKIVVISDIHLGIEDRYTETLKNLPLLIDFLQRLQNTKDVRELVIAGDFLDEWFLPVYYPRYTDQNQFYKDVIANNRGVIDELNNLIDSGIKLVYVIGNHDMTLEADVLQEAIPGIVQARDAEGLGAYYTGDRNEIVIEHGHRYDVFSAPDTVTNAE
;
A
#
# COMPACT_ATOMS: atom_id res chain seq x y z
N MET A 1 -11.31 58.39 33.22
CA MET A 1 -10.19 57.49 33.57
C MET A 1 -10.50 56.00 33.35
N LYS A 2 -11.70 55.49 33.70
CA LYS A 2 -12.02 54.05 33.61
C LYS A 2 -12.06 53.44 32.20
N MET A 3 -12.49 54.19 31.17
CA MET A 3 -12.62 53.62 29.82
C MET A 3 -11.28 53.41 29.10
N ARG A 4 -10.26 54.26 29.34
CA ARG A 4 -8.92 54.13 28.72
C ARG A 4 -8.12 52.95 29.29
N PHE A 5 -8.32 52.60 30.56
CA PHE A 5 -7.70 51.42 31.17
C PHE A 5 -8.28 50.11 30.62
N LEU A 6 -9.57 50.07 30.29
CA LEU A 6 -10.21 48.90 29.70
C LEU A 6 -9.73 48.65 28.25
N SER A 7 -9.50 49.72 27.48
CA SER A 7 -8.98 49.63 26.10
C SER A 7 -7.53 49.12 26.07
N LEU A 8 -6.70 49.56 27.03
CA LEU A 8 -5.32 49.09 27.16
C LEU A 8 -5.24 47.62 27.61
N LEU A 9 -6.15 47.18 28.49
CA LEU A 9 -6.20 45.79 28.94
C LEU A 9 -6.64 44.84 27.81
N LEU A 10 -7.64 45.22 27.00
CA LEU A 10 -8.08 44.42 25.84
C LEU A 10 -7.00 44.32 24.75
N ALA A 11 -6.29 45.42 24.47
CA ALA A 11 -5.20 45.41 23.50
C ALA A 11 -4.04 44.52 23.96
N LEU A 12 -3.71 44.50 25.25
CA LEU A 12 -2.67 43.64 25.81
C LEU A 12 -3.07 42.16 25.74
N CYS A 13 -4.34 41.82 26.00
CA CYS A 13 -4.84 40.45 25.86
C CYS A 13 -4.80 39.95 24.41
N MET A 14 -5.08 40.80 23.41
CA MET A 14 -4.98 40.39 21.99
C MET A 14 -3.53 40.13 21.55
N VAL A 15 -2.56 40.91 22.05
CA VAL A 15 -1.13 40.70 21.71
C VAL A 15 -0.58 39.41 22.35
N VAL A 16 -1.00 39.08 23.57
CA VAL A 16 -0.63 37.81 24.22
C VAL A 16 -1.28 36.61 23.51
N SER A 17 -2.49 36.78 22.97
CA SER A 17 -3.19 35.73 22.20
C SER A 17 -2.52 35.45 20.86
N LEU A 18 -1.96 36.46 20.20
CA LEU A 18 -1.22 36.28 18.93
C LEU A 18 0.19 35.69 19.14
N ALA A 19 0.83 35.96 20.29
CA ALA A 19 2.17 35.46 20.59
C ALA A 19 2.20 33.96 21.02
N LEU A 20 1.04 33.37 21.30
CA LEU A 20 0.89 31.96 21.70
C LEU A 20 0.47 31.04 20.54
N VAL A 21 0.29 31.56 19.33
CA VAL A 21 0.00 30.78 18.12
C VAL A 21 1.18 30.90 17.14
N THR A 22 2.38 30.58 17.61
CA THR A 22 3.40 30.10 16.69
C THR A 22 3.13 28.61 16.48
N PRO A 23 2.91 28.14 15.25
CA PRO A 23 2.92 26.72 15.00
C PRO A 23 4.34 26.26 15.28
N VAL A 24 4.55 25.61 16.41
CA VAL A 24 5.70 24.75 16.58
C VAL A 24 5.48 23.64 15.56
N TYR A 25 6.01 23.83 14.35
CA TYR A 25 6.36 22.73 13.48
C TYR A 25 7.40 21.94 14.27
N ALA A 26 6.92 20.99 15.08
CA ALA A 26 7.76 19.92 15.54
C ALA A 26 8.23 19.23 14.25
N ALA A 27 9.49 19.44 13.89
CA ALA A 27 10.14 18.59 12.91
C ALA A 27 9.89 17.16 13.39
N LYS A 28 9.13 16.39 12.60
CA LYS A 28 8.95 14.97 12.82
C LYS A 28 10.37 14.42 12.89
N ALA A 29 10.80 13.94 14.05
CA ALA A 29 12.11 13.33 14.19
C ALA A 29 12.18 12.25 13.10
N GLU A 30 13.10 12.41 12.14
CA GLU A 30 13.33 11.40 11.12
C GLU A 30 13.71 10.12 11.87
N ALA A 31 12.93 9.06 11.64
CA ALA A 31 13.31 7.74 12.10
C ALA A 31 14.71 7.45 11.54
N PRO A 32 15.58 6.73 12.27
CA PRO A 32 16.89 6.37 11.76
C PRO A 32 16.74 5.71 10.39
N GLU A 33 17.50 6.20 9.41
CA GLU A 33 17.43 5.73 8.03
C GLU A 33 17.71 4.22 7.99
N SER A 34 16.79 3.45 7.39
CA SER A 34 16.87 2.00 7.38
C SER A 34 18.04 1.53 6.50
N ALA A 35 18.80 0.53 6.94
CA ALA A 35 19.93 0.03 6.16
C ALA A 35 19.46 -0.73 4.90
N ALA A 36 20.22 -0.69 3.81
CA ALA A 36 19.91 -1.47 2.61
C ALA A 36 19.73 -2.98 2.92
N LEU A 37 18.99 -3.68 2.06
CA LEU A 37 18.81 -5.14 2.18
C LEU A 37 20.12 -5.89 1.86
N TRP A 38 20.91 -5.38 0.92
CA TRP A 38 22.23 -5.87 0.54
C TRP A 38 23.11 -4.76 -0.06
N GLU A 39 24.40 -5.05 -0.21
CA GLU A 39 25.36 -4.20 -0.93
C GLU A 39 24.98 -4.13 -2.42
N SER A 40 24.56 -2.95 -2.88
CA SER A 40 24.04 -2.77 -4.23
C SER A 40 25.13 -2.82 -5.29
N GLY A 41 24.84 -3.46 -6.44
CA GLY A 41 25.69 -3.38 -7.63
C GLY A 41 25.63 -2.01 -8.32
N GLY A 42 26.51 -1.81 -9.31
CA GLY A 42 26.54 -0.57 -10.12
C GLY A 42 25.44 -0.46 -11.19
N THR A 43 24.50 -1.40 -11.25
CA THR A 43 23.47 -1.45 -12.29
C THR A 43 22.11 -1.82 -11.68
N LYS A 44 21.08 -1.00 -11.96
CA LYS A 44 19.72 -1.19 -11.47
C LYS A 44 18.97 -2.25 -12.29
N ASN A 45 19.19 -3.53 -11.98
CA ASN A 45 18.69 -4.67 -12.75
C ASN A 45 18.08 -5.81 -11.93
N LYS A 46 17.92 -5.67 -10.61
CA LYS A 46 17.25 -6.69 -9.79
C LYS A 46 15.74 -6.55 -9.87
N ILE A 47 15.06 -7.68 -9.98
CA ILE A 47 13.61 -7.79 -9.82
C ILE A 47 13.39 -8.53 -8.51
N VAL A 48 12.68 -7.91 -7.58
CA VAL A 48 12.26 -8.52 -6.32
C VAL A 48 10.81 -8.92 -6.46
N VAL A 49 10.49 -10.16 -6.09
CA VAL A 49 9.13 -10.70 -6.16
C VAL A 49 8.69 -11.10 -4.77
N ILE A 50 7.52 -10.62 -4.35
CA ILE A 50 6.83 -11.00 -3.12
C ILE A 50 5.40 -11.42 -3.50
N SER A 51 4.72 -12.20 -2.66
CA SER A 51 3.35 -12.65 -2.90
C SER A 51 2.66 -12.95 -1.57
N ASP A 52 1.36 -13.23 -1.61
CA ASP A 52 0.60 -13.77 -0.48
C ASP A 52 0.76 -12.93 0.79
N ILE A 53 0.64 -11.60 0.60
CA ILE A 53 0.76 -10.63 1.68
C ILE A 53 -0.52 -10.59 2.51
N HIS A 54 -1.68 -10.85 1.89
CA HIS A 54 -2.97 -10.98 2.59
C HIS A 54 -3.23 -9.83 3.59
N LEU A 55 -3.21 -8.59 3.10
CA LEU A 55 -3.60 -7.44 3.92
C LEU A 55 -5.11 -7.46 4.16
N GLY A 56 -5.51 -7.69 5.42
CA GLY A 56 -6.91 -7.80 5.80
C GLY A 56 -7.57 -6.46 6.19
N ILE A 57 -8.91 -6.45 6.18
CA ILE A 57 -9.73 -5.29 6.53
C ILE A 57 -9.68 -4.91 8.02
N GLU A 58 -9.36 -5.85 8.91
CA GLU A 58 -9.25 -5.59 10.34
C GLU A 58 -8.12 -6.38 11.01
N ASP A 59 -7.41 -5.70 11.90
CA ASP A 59 -6.30 -6.26 12.68
C ASP A 59 -6.71 -7.41 13.62
N ARG A 60 -7.99 -7.48 14.02
CA ARG A 60 -8.47 -8.47 15.00
C ARG A 60 -8.35 -9.91 14.50
N TYR A 61 -8.31 -10.11 13.19
CA TYR A 61 -8.24 -11.44 12.59
C TYR A 61 -7.32 -11.54 11.37
N THR A 62 -6.77 -10.44 10.83
CA THR A 62 -5.78 -10.56 9.74
C THR A 62 -4.61 -11.48 10.10
N GLU A 63 -4.21 -12.34 9.16
CA GLU A 63 -3.11 -13.30 9.35
C GLU A 63 -1.74 -12.61 9.46
N THR A 64 -1.65 -11.36 8.98
CA THR A 64 -0.39 -10.66 8.76
C THR A 64 -0.03 -9.62 9.83
N LEU A 65 -0.86 -9.45 10.85
CA LEU A 65 -0.70 -8.38 11.87
C LEU A 65 0.72 -8.34 12.47
N LYS A 66 1.26 -9.49 12.84
CA LYS A 66 2.60 -9.58 13.46
C LYS A 66 3.73 -9.29 12.48
N ASN A 67 3.50 -9.47 11.18
CA ASN A 67 4.48 -9.28 10.13
C ASN A 67 4.38 -7.87 9.49
N LEU A 68 3.32 -7.10 9.73
CA LEU A 68 3.19 -5.73 9.20
C LEU A 68 4.41 -4.84 9.48
N PRO A 69 4.98 -4.80 10.70
CA PRO A 69 6.18 -4.01 10.95
C PRO A 69 7.41 -4.52 10.17
N LEU A 70 7.51 -5.83 9.93
CA LEU A 70 8.60 -6.42 9.16
C LEU A 70 8.45 -6.13 7.66
N LEU A 71 7.22 -6.11 7.15
CA LEU A 71 6.94 -5.72 5.77
C LEU A 71 7.28 -4.24 5.55
N ILE A 72 6.89 -3.36 6.48
CA ILE A 72 7.25 -1.94 6.44
C ILE A 72 8.78 -1.76 6.46
N ASP A 73 9.48 -2.41 7.40
CA ASP A 73 10.95 -2.38 7.44
C ASP A 73 11.56 -2.89 6.12
N PHE A 74 11.07 -4.02 5.60
CA PHE A 74 11.51 -4.56 4.32
C PHE A 74 11.37 -3.54 3.18
N LEU A 75 10.21 -2.87 3.05
CA LEU A 75 9.96 -1.86 2.02
C LEU A 75 10.88 -0.64 2.18
N GLN A 76 11.07 -0.17 3.41
CA GLN A 76 11.99 0.94 3.70
C GLN A 76 13.43 0.58 3.33
N ARG A 77 13.89 -0.62 3.68
CA ARG A 77 15.24 -1.10 3.33
C ARG A 77 15.39 -1.32 1.82
N LEU A 78 14.32 -1.73 1.14
CA LEU A 78 14.29 -1.89 -0.31
C LEU A 78 14.45 -0.55 -1.04
N GLN A 79 13.83 0.54 -0.54
CA GLN A 79 14.05 1.92 -1.03
C GLN A 79 15.54 2.33 -0.99
N ASN A 80 16.29 1.80 -0.03
CA ASN A 80 17.71 2.04 0.14
C ASN A 80 18.62 1.09 -0.66
N THR A 81 18.03 0.10 -1.34
CA THR A 81 18.76 -0.90 -2.13
C THR A 81 18.78 -0.50 -3.60
N LYS A 82 19.87 0.15 -4.04
CA LYS A 82 19.92 0.97 -5.25
C LYS A 82 20.00 0.19 -6.57
N ASP A 83 20.27 -1.11 -6.53
CA ASP A 83 20.31 -1.96 -7.72
C ASP A 83 18.97 -2.66 -8.04
N VAL A 84 17.91 -2.40 -7.27
CA VAL A 84 16.56 -2.92 -7.50
C VAL A 84 15.82 -2.08 -8.54
N ARG A 85 15.43 -2.71 -9.64
CA ARG A 85 14.66 -2.10 -10.73
C ARG A 85 13.15 -2.17 -10.47
N GLU A 86 12.69 -3.32 -10.00
CA GLU A 86 11.27 -3.66 -9.87
C GLU A 86 11.00 -4.34 -8.53
N LEU A 87 9.88 -3.98 -7.92
CA LEU A 87 9.19 -4.83 -6.95
C LEU A 87 7.89 -5.33 -7.61
N VAL A 88 7.71 -6.65 -7.66
CA VAL A 88 6.51 -7.29 -8.17
C VAL A 88 5.78 -7.97 -7.00
N ILE A 89 4.52 -7.59 -6.77
CA ILE A 89 3.60 -8.28 -5.87
C ILE A 89 2.80 -9.28 -6.73
N ALA A 90 3.11 -10.57 -6.58
CA ALA A 90 2.60 -11.66 -7.41
C ALA A 90 1.33 -12.30 -6.82
N GLY A 91 0.25 -11.50 -6.77
CA GLY A 91 -1.07 -11.92 -6.28
C GLY A 91 -1.23 -11.85 -4.78
N ASP A 92 -2.50 -11.95 -4.36
CA ASP A 92 -2.95 -12.06 -2.99
C ASP A 92 -2.35 -10.95 -2.10
N PHE A 93 -2.51 -9.72 -2.59
CA PHE A 93 -2.04 -8.53 -1.90
C PHE A 93 -3.03 -8.08 -0.82
N LEU A 94 -4.29 -7.88 -1.24
CA LEU A 94 -5.40 -7.51 -0.35
C LEU A 94 -6.29 -8.74 -0.15
N ASP A 95 -6.79 -8.95 1.07
CA ASP A 95 -7.51 -10.18 1.39
C ASP A 95 -9.01 -9.94 1.57
N GLU A 96 -9.79 -10.58 0.70
CA GLU A 96 -11.25 -10.62 0.76
C GLU A 96 -11.78 -11.95 1.36
N TRP A 97 -10.97 -13.00 1.40
CA TRP A 97 -11.43 -14.36 1.74
C TRP A 97 -11.21 -14.70 3.21
N PHE A 98 -10.24 -14.09 3.90
CA PHE A 98 -9.99 -14.31 5.32
C PHE A 98 -10.93 -13.48 6.22
N LEU A 99 -12.21 -13.86 6.22
CA LEU A 99 -13.24 -13.22 7.04
C LEU A 99 -13.85 -14.21 8.04
N PRO A 100 -14.10 -13.79 9.30
CA PRO A 100 -14.84 -14.60 10.24
C PRO A 100 -16.25 -14.92 9.72
N VAL A 101 -16.80 -16.09 10.06
CA VAL A 101 -18.17 -16.51 9.66
C VAL A 101 -19.25 -15.50 10.09
N TYR A 102 -18.98 -14.71 11.13
CA TYR A 102 -19.88 -13.67 11.65
C TYR A 102 -19.62 -12.27 11.07
N TYR A 103 -18.68 -12.12 10.14
CA TYR A 103 -18.43 -10.85 9.48
C TYR A 103 -19.70 -10.43 8.71
N PRO A 104 -20.13 -9.15 8.81
CA PRO A 104 -21.32 -8.69 8.13
C PRO A 104 -21.22 -8.89 6.61
N ARG A 105 -22.31 -9.31 5.98
CA ARG A 105 -22.37 -9.30 4.52
C ARG A 105 -22.29 -7.85 4.04
N TYR A 106 -21.55 -7.65 2.96
CA TYR A 106 -21.46 -6.39 2.24
C TYR A 106 -21.79 -6.62 0.77
N THR A 107 -22.06 -5.52 0.05
CA THR A 107 -22.38 -5.56 -1.40
C THR A 107 -21.59 -4.52 -2.18
N ASP A 108 -20.86 -3.65 -1.49
CA ASP A 108 -19.99 -2.65 -2.09
C ASP A 108 -18.54 -3.14 -2.01
N GLN A 109 -18.11 -3.81 -3.07
CA GLN A 109 -16.77 -4.40 -3.18
C GLN A 109 -15.67 -3.34 -3.14
N ASN A 110 -15.91 -2.21 -3.80
CA ASN A 110 -14.95 -1.11 -3.86
C ASN A 110 -14.76 -0.49 -2.48
N GLN A 111 -15.84 -0.31 -1.71
CA GLN A 111 -15.73 0.18 -0.34
C GLN A 111 -14.99 -0.82 0.56
N PHE A 112 -15.22 -2.12 0.41
CA PHE A 112 -14.49 -3.14 1.17
C PHE A 112 -12.97 -3.02 0.97
N TYR A 113 -12.50 -2.97 -0.28
CA TYR A 113 -11.06 -2.81 -0.55
C TYR A 113 -10.52 -1.45 -0.12
N LYS A 114 -11.31 -0.37 -0.20
CA LYS A 114 -10.92 0.93 0.36
C LYS A 114 -10.70 0.86 1.86
N ASP A 115 -11.54 0.10 2.58
CA ASP A 115 -11.38 -0.12 4.02
C ASP A 115 -10.16 -0.99 4.34
N VAL A 116 -9.88 -2.02 3.53
CA VAL A 116 -8.62 -2.79 3.61
C VAL A 116 -7.40 -1.88 3.46
N ILE A 117 -7.39 -1.05 2.42
CA ILE A 117 -6.31 -0.09 2.15
C ILE A 117 -6.16 0.89 3.31
N ALA A 118 -7.28 1.39 3.85
CA ALA A 118 -7.29 2.32 4.98
C ALA A 118 -6.72 1.68 6.26
N ASN A 119 -7.07 0.43 6.56
CA ASN A 119 -6.54 -0.31 7.71
C ASN A 119 -5.01 -0.52 7.58
N ASN A 120 -4.53 -0.72 6.35
CA ASN A 120 -3.12 -1.03 6.06
C ASN A 120 -2.32 0.16 5.53
N ARG A 121 -2.75 1.39 5.85
CA ARG A 121 -2.17 2.63 5.29
C ARG A 121 -0.65 2.71 5.41
N GLY A 122 -0.06 2.22 6.51
CA GLY A 122 1.40 2.23 6.68
C GLY A 122 2.15 1.47 5.59
N VAL A 123 1.61 0.35 5.11
CA VAL A 123 2.20 -0.40 3.98
C VAL A 123 2.00 0.36 2.67
N ILE A 124 0.80 0.93 2.46
CA ILE A 124 0.46 1.70 1.27
C ILE A 124 1.34 2.95 1.12
N ASP A 125 1.60 3.65 2.23
CA ASP A 125 2.48 4.81 2.27
C ASP A 125 3.92 4.40 1.86
N GLU A 126 4.45 3.27 2.37
CA GLU A 126 5.79 2.80 1.98
C GLU A 126 5.90 2.29 0.55
N LEU A 127 4.83 1.74 -0.02
CA LEU A 127 4.78 1.37 -1.44
C LEU A 127 4.83 2.62 -2.34
N ASN A 128 4.16 3.71 -1.94
CA ASN A 128 4.27 5.00 -2.63
C ASN A 128 5.70 5.58 -2.50
N ASN A 129 6.31 5.54 -1.30
CA ASN A 129 7.70 5.96 -1.11
C ASN A 129 8.68 5.13 -1.95
N LEU A 130 8.41 3.83 -2.13
CA LEU A 130 9.17 2.94 -3.00
C LEU A 130 9.11 3.39 -4.47
N ILE A 131 7.95 3.79 -4.96
CA ILE A 131 7.82 4.39 -6.30
C ILE A 131 8.62 5.69 -6.39
N ASP A 132 8.53 6.55 -5.39
CA ASP A 132 9.25 7.83 -5.34
C ASP A 132 10.78 7.64 -5.31
N SER A 133 11.27 6.54 -4.72
CA SER A 133 12.68 6.14 -4.78
C SER A 133 13.14 5.68 -6.18
N GLY A 134 12.19 5.59 -7.13
CA GLY A 134 12.40 5.23 -8.52
C GLY A 134 12.36 3.72 -8.79
N ILE A 135 11.87 2.90 -7.86
CA ILE A 135 11.64 1.47 -8.08
C ILE A 135 10.26 1.31 -8.74
N LYS A 136 10.17 0.56 -9.84
CA LYS A 136 8.88 0.26 -10.48
C LYS A 136 8.11 -0.72 -9.60
N LEU A 137 6.94 -0.31 -9.13
CA LEU A 137 6.03 -1.22 -8.42
C LEU A 137 5.04 -1.85 -9.40
N VAL A 138 4.95 -3.16 -9.37
CA VAL A 138 4.03 -3.94 -10.19
C VAL A 138 3.17 -4.83 -9.29
N TYR A 139 1.88 -4.89 -9.58
CA TYR A 139 0.94 -5.81 -8.96
C TYR A 139 0.37 -6.75 -10.02
N VAL A 140 0.42 -8.04 -9.76
CA VAL A 140 -0.29 -9.08 -10.50
C VAL A 140 -1.46 -9.52 -9.64
N ILE A 141 -2.65 -9.62 -10.22
CA ILE A 141 -3.85 -10.04 -9.50
C ILE A 141 -3.75 -11.50 -9.04
N GLY A 142 -4.23 -11.79 -7.82
CA GLY A 142 -4.34 -13.13 -7.25
C GLY A 142 -5.80 -13.57 -7.11
N ASN A 143 -6.05 -14.65 -6.38
CA ASN A 143 -7.41 -15.13 -6.15
C ASN A 143 -8.08 -14.46 -4.95
N HIS A 144 -7.36 -14.09 -3.90
CA HIS A 144 -7.95 -13.38 -2.74
C HIS A 144 -8.37 -11.94 -3.05
N ASP A 145 -7.83 -11.38 -4.13
CA ASP A 145 -8.14 -10.04 -4.63
C ASP A 145 -8.66 -10.04 -6.07
N MET A 146 -9.23 -11.16 -6.55
CA MET A 146 -9.72 -11.26 -7.93
C MET A 146 -10.86 -10.29 -8.28
N THR A 147 -11.58 -9.79 -7.27
CA THR A 147 -12.68 -8.81 -7.41
C THR A 147 -12.21 -7.36 -7.20
N LEU A 148 -10.93 -7.14 -6.93
CA LEU A 148 -10.36 -5.80 -6.76
C LEU A 148 -10.35 -5.06 -8.08
N GLU A 149 -11.22 -4.06 -8.21
CA GLU A 149 -11.22 -3.15 -9.35
C GLU A 149 -9.92 -2.35 -9.44
N ALA A 150 -9.46 -2.13 -10.67
CA ALA A 150 -8.17 -1.49 -10.91
C ALA A 150 -8.13 -0.04 -10.41
N ASP A 151 -9.25 0.68 -10.48
CA ASP A 151 -9.35 2.09 -10.09
C ASP A 151 -9.17 2.29 -8.57
N VAL A 152 -9.66 1.37 -7.75
CA VAL A 152 -9.50 1.39 -6.29
C VAL A 152 -8.03 1.36 -5.90
N LEU A 153 -7.26 0.42 -6.47
CA LEU A 153 -5.83 0.32 -6.18
C LEU A 153 -5.04 1.47 -6.82
N GLN A 154 -5.45 1.94 -8.01
CA GLN A 154 -4.81 3.07 -8.67
C GLN A 154 -5.01 4.38 -7.89
N GLU A 155 -6.17 4.57 -7.25
CA GLU A 155 -6.43 5.73 -6.38
C GLU A 155 -5.48 5.74 -5.17
N ALA A 156 -5.24 4.57 -4.57
CA ALA A 156 -4.37 4.43 -3.40
C ALA A 156 -2.87 4.47 -3.72
N ILE A 157 -2.47 3.96 -4.90
CA ILE A 157 -1.07 3.89 -5.35
C ILE A 157 -0.97 4.36 -6.82
N PRO A 158 -1.01 5.69 -7.09
CA PRO A 158 -1.15 6.21 -8.45
C PRO A 158 -0.05 5.82 -9.45
N GLY A 159 1.14 5.43 -8.98
CA GLY A 159 2.25 4.98 -9.82
C GLY A 159 2.35 3.48 -10.03
N ILE A 160 1.44 2.68 -9.45
CA ILE A 160 1.48 1.22 -9.59
C ILE A 160 1.15 0.78 -11.02
N VAL A 161 1.86 -0.23 -11.51
CA VAL A 161 1.52 -0.94 -12.75
C VAL A 161 0.74 -2.20 -12.37
N GLN A 162 -0.46 -2.37 -12.91
CA GLN A 162 -1.28 -3.55 -12.64
C GLN A 162 -1.29 -4.47 -13.87
N ALA A 163 -0.90 -5.73 -13.68
CA ALA A 163 -0.94 -6.77 -14.70
C ALA A 163 -2.26 -7.54 -14.59
N ARG A 164 -3.13 -7.32 -15.56
CA ARG A 164 -4.46 -7.94 -15.70
C ARG A 164 -4.65 -8.28 -17.17
N ASP A 165 -4.92 -9.54 -17.49
CA ASP A 165 -5.12 -10.00 -18.88
C ASP A 165 -6.49 -10.66 -19.12
N ALA A 166 -7.24 -10.93 -18.06
CA ALA A 166 -8.65 -11.30 -18.06
C ALA A 166 -9.25 -10.94 -16.69
N GLU A 167 -10.57 -11.03 -16.56
CA GLU A 167 -11.24 -10.81 -15.28
C GLU A 167 -10.73 -11.80 -14.23
N GLY A 168 -10.29 -11.27 -13.08
CA GLY A 168 -9.71 -12.09 -12.01
C GLY A 168 -8.32 -12.68 -12.31
N LEU A 169 -7.67 -12.35 -13.44
CA LEU A 169 -6.42 -13.01 -13.89
C LEU A 169 -5.38 -12.01 -14.44
N GLY A 170 -4.11 -12.38 -14.33
CA GLY A 170 -3.02 -11.58 -14.88
C GLY A 170 -1.70 -12.31 -14.98
N ALA A 171 -0.96 -11.96 -16.04
CA ALA A 171 0.43 -12.33 -16.25
C ALA A 171 1.28 -11.08 -16.50
N TYR A 172 2.38 -10.97 -15.78
CA TYR A 172 3.36 -9.90 -15.98
C TYR A 172 4.63 -10.44 -16.64
N TYR A 173 4.95 -9.91 -17.81
CA TYR A 173 6.18 -10.22 -18.54
C TYR A 173 7.23 -9.14 -18.29
N THR A 174 8.44 -9.54 -17.89
CA THR A 174 9.55 -8.65 -17.56
C THR A 174 10.91 -9.29 -17.85
N GLY A 175 11.99 -8.61 -17.50
CA GLY A 175 13.35 -8.88 -17.99
C GLY A 175 13.70 -8.00 -19.19
N ASP A 176 14.98 -7.95 -19.55
CA ASP A 176 15.45 -7.07 -20.63
C ASP A 176 14.90 -7.47 -22.01
N ARG A 177 14.40 -8.71 -22.13
CA ARG A 177 13.82 -9.29 -23.35
C ARG A 177 12.44 -9.90 -23.11
N ASN A 178 11.76 -9.52 -22.01
CA ASN A 178 10.52 -10.13 -21.58
C ASN A 178 10.63 -11.66 -21.38
N GLU A 179 11.79 -12.13 -20.91
CA GLU A 179 12.06 -13.57 -20.74
C GLU A 179 11.54 -14.16 -19.42
N ILE A 180 11.02 -13.33 -18.51
CA ILE A 180 10.45 -13.74 -17.22
C ILE A 180 8.94 -13.48 -17.27
N VAL A 181 8.14 -14.49 -16.95
CA VAL A 181 6.70 -14.33 -16.69
C VAL A 181 6.43 -14.56 -15.21
N ILE A 182 5.60 -13.70 -14.62
CA ILE A 182 5.16 -13.79 -13.23
C ILE A 182 3.63 -13.85 -13.24
N GLU A 183 3.08 -14.93 -12.69
CA GLU A 183 1.65 -15.17 -12.47
C GLU A 183 1.48 -15.65 -11.02
N HIS A 184 0.32 -15.37 -10.40
CA HIS A 184 -0.02 -15.94 -9.09
C HIS A 184 -0.27 -17.46 -9.17
N GLY A 185 -0.77 -17.93 -10.33
CA GLY A 185 -0.91 -19.35 -10.66
C GLY A 185 -2.33 -19.92 -10.50
N HIS A 186 -3.23 -19.20 -9.82
CA HIS A 186 -4.63 -19.61 -9.63
C HIS A 186 -5.42 -19.78 -10.93
N ARG A 187 -4.96 -19.19 -12.04
CA ARG A 187 -5.48 -19.45 -13.40
C ARG A 187 -5.70 -20.94 -13.68
N TYR A 188 -4.82 -21.79 -13.17
CA TYR A 188 -4.79 -23.22 -13.48
C TYR A 188 -5.38 -24.08 -12.36
N ASP A 189 -5.91 -23.47 -11.30
CA ASP A 189 -6.51 -24.16 -10.17
C ASP A 189 -8.04 -24.18 -10.28
N VAL A 190 -8.64 -25.37 -10.28
CA VAL A 190 -10.10 -25.53 -10.49
C VAL A 190 -10.92 -24.98 -9.32
N PHE A 191 -10.32 -24.81 -8.13
CA PHE A 191 -11.03 -24.32 -6.94
C PHE A 191 -10.89 -22.81 -6.73
N SER A 192 -9.86 -22.19 -7.30
CA SER A 192 -9.53 -20.78 -7.09
C SER A 192 -9.43 -19.95 -8.38
N ALA A 193 -9.54 -20.56 -9.56
CA ALA A 193 -9.71 -19.83 -10.81
C ALA A 193 -11.11 -19.18 -10.89
N PRO A 194 -11.26 -18.07 -11.63
CA PRO A 194 -12.58 -17.55 -11.97
C PRO A 194 -13.47 -18.61 -12.62
N ASP A 195 -14.73 -18.69 -12.18
CA ASP A 195 -15.71 -19.63 -12.72
C ASP A 195 -16.18 -19.17 -14.11
N THR A 196 -15.53 -19.71 -15.14
CA THR A 196 -15.85 -19.44 -16.55
C THR A 196 -17.13 -20.12 -17.05
N VAL A 197 -17.76 -21.00 -16.26
CA VAL A 197 -18.99 -21.71 -16.66
C VAL A 197 -20.22 -20.95 -16.16
N THR A 198 -20.25 -20.62 -14.87
CA THR A 198 -21.41 -19.92 -14.28
C THR A 198 -21.41 -18.44 -14.63
N ASN A 199 -20.23 -17.82 -14.83
CA ASN A 199 -20.09 -16.39 -15.15
C ASN A 199 -19.94 -16.11 -16.64
N ALA A 200 -20.44 -16.99 -17.53
CA ALA A 200 -20.27 -16.86 -18.98
C ALA A 200 -21.18 -15.81 -19.66
N GLU A 201 -21.86 -14.95 -18.89
CA GLU A 201 -22.87 -14.00 -19.37
C GLU A 201 -22.31 -12.61 -19.72
#